data_AF-A0A1X1JTJ1-F1
#
_entry.id   AF-A0A1X1JTJ1-F1
#
_cell.length_a   1.000
_cell.length_b   1.000
_cell.length_c   1.000
_cell.angle_alpha   90.00
_cell.angle_beta   90.00
_cell.angle_gamma   90.00
#
_symmetry.space_group_name_H-M   'P 1'
#
loop_
_entity.id
_entity.type
_entity.pdbx_description
1 polymer ?
#
loop_
_entity_poly.entity_id
_entity_poly.type
_entity_poly.pdbx_seq_one_letter_code
_entity_poly.pdbx_strand_id
1 'polypeptide(L)' 'MTELAKVDVQCPFCGECYHRMVKIKPSSIRCRACSKFLHLKWTGNTPTSTNKAGFGRLAYDPYNNNEEIMELNEVFTKT' A
#
# COMPACT_ATOMS: atom_id res chain seq x y z
N MET A 1 -2.44 24.07 -7.34
CA MET A 1 -3.14 22.82 -7.67
C MET A 1 -2.69 21.75 -6.68
N THR A 2 -3.59 21.03 -6.03
CA THR A 2 -3.19 19.87 -5.21
C THR A 2 -3.00 18.69 -6.14
N GLU A 3 -1.75 18.26 -6.33
CA GLU A 3 -1.45 17.11 -7.17
C GLU A 3 -1.94 15.82 -6.49
N LEU A 4 -2.73 15.03 -7.24
CA LEU A 4 -3.33 13.79 -6.80
C LEU A 4 -2.73 12.61 -7.59
N ALA A 5 -2.49 11.50 -6.91
CA ALA A 5 -2.08 10.24 -7.50
C ALA A 5 -3.19 9.20 -7.35
N LYS A 6 -3.45 8.43 -8.41
CA LYS A 6 -4.35 7.27 -8.37
C LYS A 6 -3.63 6.11 -7.69
N VAL A 7 -4.28 5.53 -6.69
CA VAL A 7 -3.76 4.42 -5.90
C VAL A 7 -4.59 3.17 -6.13
N ASP A 8 -3.90 2.06 -6.40
CA ASP A 8 -4.47 0.73 -6.24
C ASP A 8 -4.28 0.27 -4.80
N VAL A 9 -5.38 0.03 -4.08
CA VAL A 9 -5.38 -0.36 -2.68
C VAL A 9 -5.79 -1.81 -2.58
N GLN A 10 -4.85 -2.64 -2.15
CA GLN A 10 -5.08 -4.04 -1.80
C GLN A 10 -4.71 -4.16 -0.31
N CYS A 11 -5.72 -4.26 0.57
CA CYS A 11 -5.48 -4.25 2.01
C CYS A 11 -5.00 -5.63 2.48
N PRO A 12 -3.76 -5.74 3.00
CA PRO A 12 -3.22 -7.03 3.47
C PRO A 12 -3.91 -7.53 4.74
N PHE A 13 -4.54 -6.63 5.51
CA PHE A 13 -5.15 -6.95 6.80
C PHE A 13 -6.58 -7.48 6.71
N CYS A 14 -7.35 -7.09 5.69
CA CYS A 14 -8.78 -7.46 5.60
C CYS A 14 -9.22 -7.90 4.20
N GLY A 15 -8.32 -7.92 3.21
CA GLY A 15 -8.62 -8.35 1.84
C GLY A 15 -9.42 -7.34 1.00
N GLU A 16 -9.87 -6.23 1.58
CA GLU A 16 -10.61 -5.19 0.84
C GLU A 16 -9.73 -4.56 -0.26
N CYS A 17 -10.25 -4.55 -1.48
CA CYS A 17 -9.58 -4.01 -2.67
C CYS A 17 -10.38 -2.84 -3.29
N TYR A 18 -9.73 -1.71 -3.57
CA TYR A 18 -10.37 -0.55 -4.19
C TYR A 18 -9.35 0.45 -4.76
N HIS A 19 -9.85 1.39 -5.56
CA HIS A 19 -9.04 2.48 -6.08
C HIS A 19 -9.41 3.80 -5.39
N ARG A 20 -8.44 4.69 -5.17
CA ARG A 20 -8.71 6.07 -4.68
C ARG A 20 -7.67 7.07 -5.15
N MET A 21 -8.04 8.34 -5.15
CA MET A 21 -7.11 9.44 -5.30
C MET A 21 -6.49 9.81 -3.94
N VAL A 22 -5.18 10.06 -3.91
CA VAL A 22 -4.47 10.55 -2.73
C VAL A 22 -3.61 11.74 -3.09
N LYS A 23 -3.35 12.63 -2.13
CA LYS A 23 -2.33 13.66 -2.31
C LYS A 23 -0.96 13.01 -2.47
N ILE A 24 -0.05 13.66 -3.19
CA ILE A 24 1.33 13.17 -3.37
C ILE A 24 2.10 13.04 -2.04
N LYS A 25 1.87 13.94 -1.08
CA LYS A 25 2.62 14.00 0.19
C LYS A 25 2.38 12.85 1.18
N PRO A 26 1.15 12.41 1.51
CA PRO A 26 0.98 11.29 2.45
C PRO A 26 1.58 10.01 1.88
N SER A 27 2.56 9.43 2.56
CA SER A 27 3.16 8.12 2.24
C SER A 27 2.33 6.95 2.75
N SER A 28 1.19 7.21 3.39
CA SER A 28 0.28 6.20 3.91
C SER A 28 -1.18 6.68 3.87
N ILE A 29 -2.11 5.73 3.93
CA ILE A 29 -3.55 5.95 4.05
C ILE A 29 -4.14 4.99 5.08
N ARG A 30 -5.38 5.23 5.51
CA ARG A 30 -6.16 4.21 6.23
C ARG A 30 -7.00 3.38 5.26
N CYS A 31 -7.07 2.08 5.51
CA CYS A 31 -8.04 1.21 4.87
C CYS A 31 -9.45 1.68 5.22
N ARG A 32 -10.34 1.80 4.24
CA ARG A 32 -11.72 2.24 4.47
C ARG A 32 -12.57 1.19 5.22
N ALA A 33 -12.18 -0.07 5.16
CA ALA A 33 -12.90 -1.18 5.80
C ALA A 33 -12.39 -1.43 7.23
N CYS A 34 -11.09 -1.72 7.38
CA CYS A 34 -10.54 -2.11 8.69
C CYS A 34 -9.79 -0.98 9.43
N SER A 35 -9.70 0.22 8.86
CA SER A 35 -9.01 1.39 9.43
C SER A 35 -7.51 1.24 9.71
N LYS A 36 -6.88 0.09 9.41
CA LYS A 36 -5.43 -0.10 9.51
C LYS A 36 -4.67 0.83 8.55
N PHE A 37 -3.48 1.23 8.96
CA PHE A 37 -2.59 2.03 8.11
C PHE A 37 -2.00 1.17 7.00
N LEU A 38 -2.01 1.72 5.79
CA LEU A 38 -1.47 1.12 4.58
C LEU A 38 -0.39 2.05 4.04
N HIS A 39 0.82 1.54 3.89
CA HIS A 39 1.91 2.31 3.29
C HIS A 39 1.76 2.33 1.78
N LEU A 40 2.18 3.42 1.15
CA LEU A 40 2.10 3.63 -0.28
C LEU A 40 3.50 3.70 -0.89
N LYS A 41 3.72 2.96 -1.97
CA LYS A 41 4.93 3.05 -2.79
C LYS A 41 4.61 3.63 -4.16
N TRP A 42 5.56 4.36 -4.73
CA TRP A 42 5.46 4.83 -6.11
C TRP A 42 5.59 3.65 -7.08
N THR A 43 4.86 3.71 -8.20
CA THR A 43 5.01 2.73 -9.29
C THR A 43 6.19 3.01 -10.20
N GLY A 44 6.81 4.19 -10.08
CA GLY A 44 7.98 4.60 -10.85
C GLY A 44 8.87 5.55 -10.06
N ASN A 45 9.85 6.14 -10.72
CA ASN A 45 10.92 6.93 -10.07
C ASN A 45 10.50 8.37 -9.75
N THR A 46 9.36 8.85 -10.26
CA THR A 46 8.86 10.21 -10.01
C THR A 46 7.43 10.21 -9.48
N PRO A 47 7.02 11.26 -8.74
CA PRO A 47 5.64 11.42 -8.25
C PRO A 47 4.55 11.51 -9.34
N THR A 48 4.96 11.74 -10.59
CA THR A 48 4.09 11.82 -11.77
C THR A 48 4.09 10.54 -12.61
N SER A 49 4.96 9.57 -12.28
CA SER A 49 5.04 8.29 -12.97
C SER A 49 3.77 7.47 -12.73
N THR A 50 3.28 6.78 -13.76
CA THR A 50 2.20 5.78 -13.63
C THR A 50 2.61 4.45 -14.26
N ASN A 51 2.08 3.35 -13.74
CA ASN A 51 2.22 2.04 -14.38
C ASN A 51 1.32 1.93 -15.63
N LYS A 52 1.40 0.81 -16.35
CA LYS A 52 0.58 0.55 -17.56
C LYS A 52 -0.94 0.66 -17.32
N ALA A 53 -1.40 0.50 -16.08
CA ALA A 53 -2.81 0.61 -15.70
C ALA A 53 -3.20 2.01 -15.18
N GLY A 54 -2.29 2.99 -15.25
CA GLY A 54 -2.54 4.38 -14.87
C GLY A 54 -2.53 4.64 -13.36
N PHE A 55 -1.99 3.73 -12.55
CA PHE A 55 -1.79 3.95 -11.11
C PHE A 55 -0.44 4.58 -10.86
N GLY A 56 -0.39 5.63 -10.05
CA GLY A 56 0.86 6.26 -9.61
C GLY A 56 1.41 5.65 -8.33
N ARG A 57 0.54 5.03 -7.52
CA ARG A 57 0.94 4.39 -6.26
C ARG A 57 0.21 3.08 -6.03
N LEU A 58 0.85 2.22 -5.25
CA LEU A 58 0.29 0.95 -4.79
C LEU A 58 0.30 0.94 -3.26
N ALA A 59 -0.77 0.45 -2.65
CA ALA A 59 -0.70 0.03 -1.25
C ALA A 59 0.26 -1.16 -1.15
N TYR A 60 1.18 -1.09 -0.19
CA TYR A 60 2.07 -2.19 0.12
C TYR A 60 2.11 -2.39 1.62
N ASP A 61 2.23 -3.65 2.01
CA ASP A 61 2.59 -4.03 3.36
C ASP A 61 4.12 -3.96 3.47
N PRO A 62 4.70 -3.06 4.28
CA PRO A 62 6.15 -3.07 4.50
C PRO A 62 6.61 -4.29 5.32
N TYR A 63 5.69 -5.03 5.94
CA TYR A 63 6.00 -6.09 6.90
C TYR A 63 5.90 -7.50 6.32
N ASN A 64 5.06 -7.76 5.31
CA ASN A 64 4.92 -9.11 4.74
C ASN A 64 6.17 -9.67 4.02
N ASN A 65 7.12 -8.80 3.64
CA ASN A 65 8.41 -9.20 3.07
C ASN A 65 9.60 -8.70 3.92
N ASN A 66 9.37 -8.37 5.19
CA ASN A 66 10.45 -8.09 6.12
C ASN A 66 10.95 -9.44 6.65
N GLU A 67 12.21 -9.78 6.37
CA GLU A 67 12.83 -11.05 6.80
C GLU A 67 12.63 -11.32 8.30
N GLU A 68 12.75 -10.30 9.15
CA GLU A 68 12.52 -10.42 10.60
C GLU A 68 11.05 -10.77 10.94
N ILE A 69 10.09 -10.19 10.22
CA ILE A 69 8.65 -10.47 10.40
C ILE A 69 8.30 -11.86 9.85
N MET A 70 8.93 -12.27 8.74
CA MET A 70 8.76 -13.60 8.18
C MET A 70 9.26 -14.67 9.16
N GLU A 71 10.45 -14.47 9.75
CA GLU A 71 11.01 -15.34 10.80
C GLU A 71 10.09 -15.39 12.03
N LEU A 72 9.58 -14.25 12.50
CA LEU A 72 8.61 -14.20 13.60
C LEU A 72 7.32 -14.95 13.25
N ASN A 73 6.76 -14.74 12.06
CA ASN A 73 5.55 -15.42 11.63
C ASN A 73 5.73 -16.94 11.53
N GLU A 74 6.90 -17.44 11.11
CA GLU A 74 7.20 -18.88 11.13
C GLU A 74 7.12 -19.49 12.53
N VAL A 75 7.50 -18.73 13.57
CA VAL A 75 7.41 -19.18 14.96
C VAL A 75 5.96 -19.24 15.45
N PHE A 76 5.12 -18.28 15.06
CA PHE A 76 3.74 -18.17 15.57
C PHE A 76 2.66 -18.83 14.71
N THR A 77 2.97 -19.27 13.47
CA THR A 77 2.00 -19.93 12.57
C THR A 77 2.06 -21.46 12.59
N LYS A 78 3.01 -22.07 13.31
CA LYS A 78 2.98 -23.51 13.60
C LYS A 78 1.98 -23.81 14.71
N THR A 79 0.71 -23.94 14.37
CA THR A 79 -0.31 -24.62 15.20
C THR A 79 -0.95 -25.73 14.40
#